data_AF-L7SX34-F1
#
_entry.id   AF-L7SX34-F1
#
_cell.length_a   1.000
_cell.length_b   1.000
_cell.length_c   1.000
_cell.angle_alpha   90.00
_cell.angle_beta   90.00
_cell.angle_gamma   90.00
#
_symmetry.space_group_name_H-M   'P 1'
#
loop_
_entity.id
_entity.type
_entity.pdbx_description
1 polymer ?
#
loop_
_entity_poly.entity_id
_entity_poly.type
_entity_poly.pdbx_seq_one_letter_code
_entity_poly.pdbx_strand_id
1 'polypeptide(L)' 'SLLSKEFVEATVTDLIGAGQDTMSTVMQWILLLLVKHPSIQSKLQEQIDKAVGRDRLPSIEDRSNLAYLDAFIYETM' A
#
# COMPACT_ATOMS: atom_id res chain seq x y z
N SER A 1 -15.57 12.42 -30.53
CA SER A 1 -15.87 11.87 -29.18
C SER A 1 -15.12 12.70 -28.16
N LEU A 2 -15.61 12.80 -26.92
CA LEU A 2 -14.91 13.49 -25.80
C LEU A 2 -13.56 12.82 -25.45
N LEU A 3 -13.34 11.59 -25.91
CA LEU A 3 -12.06 10.91 -25.89
C LEU A 3 -11.38 11.06 -27.27
N SER A 4 -10.69 12.19 -27.49
CA SER A 4 -9.72 12.29 -28.58
C SER A 4 -8.44 11.54 -28.19
N LYS A 5 -7.60 11.20 -29.17
CA LYS A 5 -6.33 10.50 -28.90
C LYS A 5 -5.46 11.30 -27.92
N GLU A 6 -5.38 12.61 -28.13
CA GLU A 6 -4.59 13.54 -27.32
C GLU A 6 -5.12 13.61 -25.88
N PHE A 7 -6.46 13.57 -25.70
CA PHE A 7 -7.07 13.55 -24.38
C PHE A 7 -6.76 12.26 -23.62
N VAL A 8 -6.77 11.11 -24.30
CA VAL A 8 -6.40 9.81 -23.70
C VAL A 8 -4.93 9.81 -23.30
N GLU A 9 -4.03 10.28 -24.17
CA GLU A 9 -2.60 10.35 -23.90
C GLU A 9 -2.29 11.26 -22.69
N ALA A 10 -2.89 12.45 -22.63
CA ALA A 10 -2.75 13.35 -21.50
C ALA A 10 -3.28 12.72 -20.20
N THR A 11 -4.49 12.15 -20.23
CA THR A 11 -5.11 11.55 -19.03
C THR A 11 -4.31 10.38 -18.49
N VAL A 12 -3.77 9.52 -19.36
CA VAL A 12 -2.93 8.38 -18.94
C VAL A 12 -1.61 8.89 -18.34
N THR A 13 -1.02 9.92 -18.93
CA THR A 13 0.21 10.54 -18.42
C THR A 13 -0.01 11.11 -17.02
N ASP A 14 -1.10 11.85 -16.83
CA ASP A 14 -1.43 12.45 -15.53
C ASP A 14 -1.70 11.38 -14.47
N LEU A 15 -2.49 10.35 -14.81
CA LEU A 15 -2.84 9.27 -13.89
C LEU A 15 -1.61 8.48 -13.43
N ILE A 16 -0.74 8.10 -14.36
CA ILE A 16 0.46 7.32 -14.04
C ILE A 16 1.47 8.20 -13.32
N GLY A 17 1.72 9.42 -13.80
CA GLY A 17 2.70 10.33 -13.21
C GLY A 17 2.35 10.69 -11.77
N ALA A 18 1.13 11.20 -11.54
CA ALA A 18 0.68 11.55 -10.20
C ALA A 18 0.61 10.34 -9.26
N GLY A 19 0.12 9.20 -9.77
CA GLY A 19 0.03 7.97 -8.99
C GLY A 19 1.40 7.39 -8.62
N GLN A 20 2.37 7.41 -9.55
CA GLN A 20 3.71 6.88 -9.32
C GLN A 20 4.48 7.71 -8.30
N ASP A 21 4.46 9.04 -8.41
CA ASP A 21 5.20 9.91 -7.48
C ASP A 21 4.66 9.76 -6.05
N THR A 22 3.33 9.87 -5.88
CA THR A 22 2.69 9.78 -4.57
C THR A 22 2.85 8.39 -3.92
N MET A 23 2.61 7.32 -4.68
CA MET A 23 2.77 5.94 -4.16
C MET A 23 4.23 5.63 -3.82
N SER A 24 5.19 6.14 -4.59
CA SER A 24 6.62 5.95 -4.29
C SER A 24 7.00 6.59 -2.95
N THR A 25 6.53 7.82 -2.70
CA THR A 25 6.76 8.50 -1.42
C THR A 25 6.13 7.74 -0.25
N VAL A 26 4.87 7.29 -0.38
CA VAL A 26 4.20 6.50 0.67
C VAL A 26 4.97 5.21 0.98
N MET A 27 5.41 4.48 -0.04
CA MET A 27 6.18 3.24 0.17
C MET A 27 7.53 3.49 0.85
N GLN A 28 8.21 4.59 0.52
CA GLN A 28 9.45 4.98 1.20
C GLN A 28 9.23 5.27 2.69
N TRP A 29 8.15 5.98 3.04
CA TRP A 29 7.79 6.27 4.42
C TRP A 29 7.40 5.01 5.20
N ILE A 30 6.60 4.11 4.60
CA ILE A 30 6.27 2.81 5.19
C ILE A 30 7.56 2.05 5.55
N LEU A 31 8.48 1.90 4.60
CA LEU A 31 9.74 1.19 4.84
C LEU A 31 10.60 1.88 5.91
N LEU A 32 10.70 3.20 5.87
CA LEU A 32 11.43 3.99 6.87
C LEU A 32 10.86 3.75 8.27
N LEU A 33 9.54 3.82 8.43
CA LEU A 33 8.87 3.62 9.72
C LEU A 33 9.05 2.19 10.23
N LEU A 34 8.93 1.17 9.37
CA LEU A 34 9.16 -0.22 9.77
C LEU A 34 10.59 -0.44 10.26
N VAL A 35 11.59 0.10 9.54
CA VAL A 35 13.02 0.02 9.95
C VAL A 35 13.28 0.78 11.24
N LYS A 36 12.66 1.95 11.44
CA LYS A 36 12.81 2.78 12.64
C LYS A 36 12.09 2.21 13.85
N HIS A 37 11.03 1.43 13.63
CA HIS A 37 10.18 0.86 14.68
C HIS A 37 10.06 -0.67 14.55
N PRO A 38 11.13 -1.44 14.83
CA PRO A 38 11.12 -2.90 14.68
C PRO A 38 10.01 -3.61 15.46
N SER A 39 9.61 -3.07 16.62
CA SER A 39 8.50 -3.62 17.40
C SER A 39 7.15 -3.53 16.67
N ILE A 40 6.91 -2.45 15.91
CA ILE A 40 5.73 -2.30 15.07
C ILE A 40 5.81 -3.27 13.90
N GLN A 41 6.97 -3.38 13.25
CA GLN A 41 7.19 -4.33 12.15
C GLN A 41 6.92 -5.78 12.59
N SER A 42 7.48 -6.22 13.72
CA SER A 42 7.26 -7.58 14.24
C SER A 42 5.79 -7.82 14.57
N LYS A 43 5.09 -6.85 15.14
CA LYS A 43 3.66 -6.97 15.48
C LYS A 43 2.78 -7.04 14.22
N LEU A 44 3.08 -6.25 13.19
CA LEU A 44 2.39 -6.33 11.89
C LEU A 44 2.58 -7.70 11.27
N GLN A 45 3.81 -8.20 11.23
CA GLN A 45 4.12 -9.51 10.67
C GLN A 45 3.45 -10.64 11.44
N GLU A 46 3.43 -10.58 12.77
CA GLU A 46 2.72 -11.56 13.61
C GLU A 46 1.21 -11.57 13.31
N GLN A 47 0.58 -10.41 13.13
CA GLN A 47 -0.84 -10.36 12.78
C GLN A 47 -1.11 -10.92 11.38
N ILE A 48 -0.26 -10.60 10.41
CA ILE A 48 -0.37 -11.13 9.06
C ILE A 48 -0.23 -12.66 9.09
N ASP A 49 0.80 -13.18 9.76
CA ASP A 49 1.04 -14.62 9.88
C ASP A 49 -0.15 -15.35 10.54
N LYS A 50 -0.78 -14.74 11.55
CA LYS A 50 -1.96 -15.31 12.22
C LYS A 50 -3.22 -15.32 11.35
N ALA A 51 -3.45 -14.25 10.59
CA ALA A 51 -4.65 -14.11 9.77
C ALA A 51 -4.55 -14.89 8.44
N VAL A 52 -3.37 -14.91 7.84
CA VAL A 52 -3.13 -15.44 6.49
C VAL A 52 -2.60 -16.87 6.52
N GLY A 53 -1.80 -17.21 7.54
CA GLY A 53 -0.93 -18.39 7.52
C GLY A 53 0.42 -18.10 6.85
N ARG A 54 1.35 -19.07 6.95
CA ARG A 54 2.69 -18.98 6.34
C ARG A 54 2.84 -19.78 5.05
N ASP A 55 1.77 -20.44 4.62
CA ASP A 55 1.70 -21.32 3.45
C ASP A 55 1.32 -20.57 2.16
N ARG A 56 0.84 -19.33 2.27
CA ARG A 56 0.47 -18.47 1.13
C ARG A 56 0.77 -16.99 1.39
N LEU A 57 0.72 -16.20 0.32
CA LEU A 57 0.77 -14.74 0.42
C LEU A 57 -0.61 -14.14 0.80
N PRO A 58 -0.63 -12.93 1.40
CA PRO A 58 -1.87 -12.21 1.68
C PRO A 58 -2.65 -11.87 0.41
N SER A 59 -3.97 -11.86 0.50
CA SER A 59 -4.89 -11.39 -0.54
C SER A 59 -5.83 -10.29 0.00
N ILE A 60 -6.63 -9.69 -0.89
CA ILE A 60 -7.58 -8.65 -0.46
C ILE A 60 -8.71 -9.20 0.43
N GLU A 61 -8.97 -10.51 0.36
CA GLU A 61 -9.97 -11.20 1.19
C GLU A 61 -9.55 -11.24 2.66
N ASP A 62 -8.23 -11.19 2.94
CA ASP A 62 -7.69 -11.20 4.30
C ASP A 62 -7.86 -9.85 5.02
N ARG A 63 -8.11 -8.78 4.26
CA ARG A 63 -8.05 -7.40 4.76
C ARG A 63 -8.95 -7.16 5.98
N SER A 64 -10.14 -7.76 6.01
CA SER A 64 -11.06 -7.61 7.15
C SER A 64 -10.48 -8.12 8.47
N ASN A 65 -9.48 -9.00 8.41
CA ASN A 65 -8.79 -9.55 9.58
C ASN A 65 -7.48 -8.82 9.91
N LEU A 66 -7.12 -7.78 9.16
CA LEU A 66 -5.84 -7.06 9.26
C LEU A 66 -6.03 -5.61 9.72
N ALA A 67 -6.92 -5.38 10.70
CA ALA A 67 -7.25 -4.04 11.19
C ALA A 67 -6.02 -3.24 11.69
N TYR A 68 -5.00 -3.91 12.25
CA TYR A 68 -3.77 -3.22 12.66
C TYR A 68 -2.90 -2.78 11.48
N LEU A 69 -2.91 -3.52 10.38
CA LEU A 69 -2.25 -3.11 9.14
C LEU A 69 -2.94 -1.88 8.54
N ASP A 70 -4.28 -1.87 8.51
CA ASP A 70 -5.04 -0.68 8.08
C ASP A 70 -4.70 0.52 8.98
N ALA A 71 -4.69 0.35 10.31
CA ALA A 71 -4.33 1.43 11.23
C ALA A 71 -2.91 1.98 11.00
N PHE A 72 -1.93 1.10 10.74
CA PHE A 72 -0.57 1.53 10.41
C PHE A 72 -0.49 2.30 9.09
N ILE A 73 -1.24 1.88 8.06
CA ILE A 73 -1.31 2.61 6.78
C ILE A 73 -1.90 4.00 7.01
N TYR A 74 -2.99 4.12 7.78
CA TYR A 74 -3.61 5.42 8.08
C TYR A 74 -2.71 6.35 8.91
N GLU A 75 -1.89 5.82 9.82
CA GLU A 75 -0.92 6.63 10.57
C GLU A 75 0.25 7.12 9.71
N THR A 76 0.57 6.38 8.63
CA THR A 76 1.66 6.73 7.71
C THR A 76 1.24 7.81 6.69
N MET A 77 -0.06 7.94 6.43
CA MET A 77 -0.65 8.91 5.49
C MET A 77 -0.96 10.24 6.17
#